data_AF-A0A7G7SU94-F1
#
_entry.id   AF-A0A7G7SU94-F1
#
_cell.length_a   1.000
_cell.length_b   1.000
_cell.length_c   1.000
_cell.angle_alpha   90.00
_cell.angle_beta   90.00
_cell.angle_gamma   90.00
#
_symmetry.space_group_name_H-M   'P 1'
#
loop_
_entity.id
_entity.type
_entity.pdbx_description
1 polymer ?
#
loop_
_entity_poly.entity_id
_entity_poly.type
_entity_poly.pdbx_seq_one_letter_code
_entity_poly.pdbx_strand_id
1 'polypeptide(L)'
;MFANDGAASGTPVALLARPGQARERLREALHQVGASIVLEDDPGAIDAQTLADAAPDAVLIALEPAIEDALERLDAALDLPGLTVIFDEAELAARREGWEAQRWARHLAAKLQGHQDVLPPGRETDTGLQPEPGLPATPAQLHEGAPIGFHVEEAASFATTVPGDSFYAWQPPADAAPGFEDLQFSHDQIAAGDMATPATVPEPVTATEAASAAAPASSPPPLPASAWSLVDDDAPLVVQARAPLSQMQISTEGLSLVALDSEEESTIDNAAAAAVTVAQGAVLVMAGIGGPDAIRRLLAALPADFPQPLLVQLRLDGGRYGNLVKQIARVSALPVLLAEAGQAVGVGNVYILPDDVGVRSGETAGLRFVAQQAGASVVGGLPAAHSAVLLLSGSDPQQVEDVLALAAQGAWVAGQTGDGCYDPAAAAQLISHGHPSGDPVQLAQALSARWGG
;
A
#
# COMPACT_ATOMS: atom_id res chain seq x y z
N MET A 1 22.18 44.06 28.53
CA MET A 1 22.74 43.32 27.37
C MET A 1 23.21 41.98 27.92
N PHE A 2 22.30 41.03 28.03
CA PHE A 2 22.62 39.66 28.42
C PHE A 2 22.51 38.83 27.15
N ALA A 3 23.65 38.37 26.65
CA ALA A 3 23.71 37.43 25.54
C ALA A 3 23.20 36.08 26.05
N ASN A 4 22.06 35.66 25.52
CA ASN A 4 21.47 34.36 25.78
C ASN A 4 21.92 33.44 24.62
N ASP A 5 23.16 32.95 24.68
CA ASP A 5 23.62 31.87 23.81
C ASP A 5 23.11 30.55 24.40
N GLY A 6 21.85 30.23 24.10
CA GLY A 6 21.32 28.87 24.28
C GLY A 6 21.94 27.96 23.22
N ALA A 7 23.13 27.43 23.49
CA ALA A 7 23.67 26.32 22.72
C ALA A 7 22.73 25.12 22.88
N ALA A 8 21.97 24.78 21.84
CA ALA A 8 21.21 23.54 21.79
C ALA A 8 22.22 22.38 21.77
N SER A 9 22.56 21.82 22.93
CA SER A 9 23.44 20.65 23.01
C SER A 9 22.64 19.41 22.60
N GLY A 10 22.89 18.92 21.38
CA GLY A 10 22.36 17.63 20.93
C GLY A 10 22.85 16.49 21.81
N THR A 11 22.10 15.39 21.86
CA THR A 11 22.49 14.17 22.61
C THR A 11 23.90 13.72 22.19
N PRO A 12 24.86 13.56 23.12
CA PRO A 12 26.20 13.07 22.82
C PRO A 12 26.14 11.58 22.46
N VAL A 13 26.53 11.25 21.24
CA VAL A 13 26.49 9.88 20.68
C VAL A 13 27.88 9.43 20.27
N ALA A 14 28.24 8.19 20.65
CA ALA A 14 29.40 7.50 20.09
C ALA A 14 28.96 6.63 18.89
N LEU A 15 29.57 6.82 17.73
CA LEU A 15 29.35 6.02 16.53
C LEU A 15 30.48 5.01 16.36
N LEU A 16 30.17 3.73 16.56
CA LEU A 16 31.11 2.62 16.39
C LEU A 16 30.83 1.89 15.09
N ALA A 17 31.69 2.11 14.09
CA ALA A 17 31.56 1.50 12.78
C ALA A 17 32.92 1.47 12.05
N ARG A 18 33.16 0.39 11.30
CA ARG A 18 34.34 0.31 10.43
C ARG A 18 34.27 1.38 9.33
N PRO A 19 35.42 1.86 8.82
CA PRO A 19 35.45 2.80 7.71
C PRO A 19 34.71 2.25 6.48
N GLY A 20 33.71 2.97 5.98
CA GLY A 20 32.92 2.53 4.83
C GLY A 20 31.58 3.25 4.71
N GLN A 21 30.80 2.87 3.69
CA GLN A 21 29.53 3.53 3.37
C GLN A 21 28.51 3.48 4.51
N ALA A 22 28.47 2.38 5.28
CA ALA A 22 27.60 2.26 6.45
C ALA A 22 27.86 3.37 7.47
N ARG A 23 29.13 3.59 7.84
CA ARG A 23 29.56 4.65 8.75
C ARG A 23 29.17 6.03 8.24
N GLU A 24 29.37 6.28 6.95
CA GLU A 24 28.97 7.54 6.31
C GLU A 24 27.46 7.81 6.45
N ARG A 25 26.62 6.81 6.17
CA ARG A 25 25.16 6.92 6.25
C ARG A 25 24.65 7.11 7.67
N LEU A 26 25.22 6.39 8.64
CA LEU A 26 24.87 6.55 10.05
C LEU A 26 25.28 7.94 10.56
N ARG A 27 26.46 8.43 10.15
CA ARG A 27 26.91 9.79 10.46
C ARG A 27 25.97 10.84 9.89
N GLU A 28 25.58 10.72 8.62
CA GLU A 28 24.65 11.64 7.96
C GLU A 28 23.31 11.70 8.71
N ALA A 29 22.77 10.54 9.11
CA ALA A 29 21.54 10.47 9.88
C ALA A 29 21.66 11.09 11.28
N LEU A 30 22.77 10.88 12.00
CA LEU A 30 23.01 11.52 13.30
C LEU A 30 23.04 13.05 13.19
N HIS A 31 23.70 13.57 12.14
CA HIS A 31 23.69 15.02 11.86
C HIS A 31 22.30 15.53 11.54
N GLN A 32 21.51 14.77 10.76
CA GLN A 32 20.15 15.15 10.42
C GLN A 32 19.24 15.26 11.65
N VAL A 33 19.46 14.41 12.65
CA VAL A 33 18.73 14.39 13.91
C VAL A 33 19.24 15.44 14.90
N GLY A 34 20.38 16.08 14.62
CA GLY A 34 21.00 17.05 15.52
C GLY A 34 21.71 16.41 16.71
N ALA A 35 22.11 15.14 16.61
CA ALA A 35 22.93 14.47 17.62
C ALA A 35 24.39 14.97 17.56
N SER A 36 25.05 15.07 18.71
CA SER A 36 26.45 15.48 18.80
C SER A 36 27.34 14.24 18.81
N ILE A 37 28.14 14.02 17.77
CA ILE A 37 29.05 12.87 17.70
C ILE A 37 30.28 13.16 18.56
N VAL A 38 30.42 12.48 19.70
CA VAL A 38 31.53 12.67 20.66
C VAL A 38 32.70 11.73 20.41
N LEU A 39 32.43 10.57 19.78
CA LEU A 39 33.42 9.58 19.40
C LEU A 39 32.97 8.91 18.10
N GLU A 40 33.90 8.73 17.16
CA GLU A 40 33.63 8.08 15.89
C GLU A 40 34.81 7.20 15.47
N ASP A 41 34.70 5.88 15.67
CA ASP A 41 35.83 4.99 15.42
C ASP A 41 35.43 3.55 15.06
N ASP A 42 36.41 2.78 14.61
CA ASP A 42 36.29 1.33 14.43
C ASP A 42 36.27 0.65 15.81
N PRO A 43 35.25 -0.18 16.14
CA PRO A 43 35.21 -0.91 17.41
C PRO A 43 36.44 -1.81 17.62
N GLY A 44 37.10 -2.27 16.55
CA GLY A 44 38.35 -3.03 16.63
C GLY A 44 39.58 -2.19 17.00
N ALA A 45 39.53 -0.86 16.83
CA ALA A 45 40.64 0.06 17.07
C ALA A 45 40.59 0.76 18.44
N ILE A 46 39.45 0.71 19.14
CA ILE A 46 39.23 1.37 20.43
C ILE A 46 39.19 0.39 21.60
N ASP A 47 39.46 0.91 22.79
CA ASP A 47 39.28 0.21 24.06
C ASP A 47 38.09 0.75 24.86
N ALA A 48 37.68 0.00 25.89
CA ALA A 48 36.55 0.33 26.74
C ALA A 48 36.76 1.65 27.50
N GLN A 49 38.00 1.98 27.86
CA GLN A 49 38.33 3.23 28.56
C GLN A 49 38.15 4.45 27.66
N THR A 50 38.58 4.38 26.39
CA THR A 50 38.38 5.46 25.41
C THR A 50 36.89 5.75 25.19
N LEU A 51 36.06 4.71 25.11
CA LEU A 51 34.60 4.86 25.00
C LEU A 51 34.00 5.50 26.25
N ALA A 52 34.44 5.10 27.44
CA ALA A 52 33.98 5.66 28.71
C ALA A 52 34.42 7.12 28.91
N ASP A 53 35.67 7.46 28.55
CA ASP A 53 36.23 8.81 28.66
C ASP A 53 35.54 9.81 27.71
N ALA A 54 35.00 9.32 26.59
CA ALA A 54 34.17 10.13 25.67
C ALA A 54 32.79 10.50 26.26
N ALA A 55 32.38 9.84 27.35
CA ALA A 55 31.11 10.07 28.06
C ALA A 55 29.87 10.23 27.15
N PRO A 56 29.57 9.26 26.27
CA PRO A 56 28.36 9.30 25.45
C PRO A 56 27.09 9.01 26.28
N ASP A 57 25.98 9.62 25.91
CA ASP A 57 24.64 9.27 26.43
C ASP A 57 24.03 8.10 25.64
N ALA A 58 24.46 7.92 24.39
CA ALA A 58 24.08 6.79 23.55
C ALA A 58 25.23 6.28 22.67
N VAL A 59 25.21 4.99 22.36
CA VAL A 59 26.17 4.35 21.45
C VAL A 59 25.42 3.75 20.26
N LEU A 60 25.77 4.16 19.04
CA LEU A 60 25.25 3.61 17.80
C LEU A 60 26.31 2.68 17.18
N ILE A 61 25.95 1.41 16.99
CA ILE A 61 26.88 0.36 16.56
C ILE A 61 26.42 -0.21 15.21
N ALA A 62 27.30 -0.19 14.22
CA ALA A 62 27.09 -0.85 12.94
C ALA A 62 27.51 -2.32 13.02
N LEU A 63 26.54 -3.23 13.13
CA LEU A 63 26.77 -4.68 13.25
C LEU A 63 27.28 -5.28 11.94
N GLU A 64 28.38 -6.02 12.04
CA GLU A 64 28.95 -6.89 11.00
C GLU A 64 29.79 -8.00 11.64
N PRO A 65 29.98 -9.16 10.99
CA PRO A 65 30.71 -10.29 11.57
C PRO A 65 32.15 -9.95 11.99
N ALA A 66 32.78 -8.97 11.34
CA ALA A 66 34.16 -8.59 11.61
C ALA A 66 34.37 -7.87 12.96
N ILE A 67 33.31 -7.42 13.62
CA ILE A 67 33.41 -6.63 14.87
C ILE A 67 32.93 -7.39 16.11
N GLU A 68 32.49 -8.66 15.99
CA GLU A 68 31.95 -9.45 17.10
C GLU A 68 32.93 -9.56 18.27
N ASP A 69 34.18 -9.98 18.01
CA ASP A 69 35.26 -10.06 19.01
C ASP A 69 35.58 -8.69 19.66
N ALA A 70 35.30 -7.60 18.96
CA ALA A 70 35.51 -6.26 19.48
C ALA A 70 34.39 -5.81 20.41
N LEU A 71 33.14 -6.20 20.12
CA LEU A 71 32.00 -5.93 20.98
C LEU A 71 32.10 -6.68 22.31
N GLU A 72 32.54 -7.95 22.31
CA GLU A 72 32.78 -8.69 23.56
C GLU A 72 33.78 -7.98 24.49
N ARG A 73 34.77 -7.29 23.92
CA ARG A 73 35.77 -6.54 24.68
C ARG A 73 35.23 -5.22 25.24
N LEU A 74 34.24 -4.64 24.57
CA LEU A 74 33.58 -3.38 24.94
C LEU A 74 32.35 -3.60 25.84
N ASP A 75 31.93 -4.85 26.05
CA ASP A 75 30.71 -5.25 26.76
C ASP A 75 30.56 -4.55 28.12
N ALA A 76 31.62 -4.53 28.93
CA ALA A 76 31.64 -3.87 30.23
C ALA A 76 31.38 -2.35 30.18
N ALA A 77 31.73 -1.68 29.08
CA ALA A 77 31.44 -0.25 28.87
C ALA A 77 30.05 -0.01 28.28
N LEU A 78 29.54 -0.95 27.48
CA LEU A 78 28.20 -0.89 26.90
C LEU A 78 27.09 -1.18 27.94
N ASP A 79 27.39 -1.94 28.99
CA ASP A 79 26.47 -2.31 30.07
C ASP A 79 26.29 -1.23 31.17
N LEU A 80 26.83 -0.02 30.97
CA LEU A 80 26.71 1.04 31.96
C LEU A 80 25.25 1.52 32.13
N PRO A 81 24.75 1.66 33.38
CA PRO A 81 23.39 2.09 33.63
C PRO A 81 23.18 3.54 33.18
N GLY A 82 22.24 3.74 32.26
CA GLY A 82 21.92 5.05 31.68
C GLY A 82 22.47 5.27 30.26
N LEU A 83 23.31 4.36 29.77
CA LEU A 83 23.77 4.37 28.38
C LEU A 83 22.73 3.72 27.46
N THR A 84 22.32 4.42 26.40
CA THR A 84 21.41 3.85 25.39
C THR A 84 22.22 3.22 24.25
N VAL A 85 22.20 1.90 24.13
CA VAL A 85 22.89 1.20 23.04
C VAL A 85 21.92 0.89 21.89
N ILE A 86 22.27 1.31 20.67
CA ILE A 86 21.49 1.14 19.45
C ILE A 86 22.32 0.35 18.45
N PHE A 87 21.76 -0.75 17.96
CA PHE A 87 22.38 -1.57 16.92
C PHE A 87 21.70 -1.35 15.57
N ASP A 88 22.48 -1.28 14.49
CA ASP A 88 22.01 -1.26 13.11
C ASP A 88 22.93 -2.13 12.23
N GLU A 89 22.38 -2.88 11.27
CA GLU A 89 23.19 -3.73 10.39
C GLU A 89 23.98 -2.89 9.39
N ALA A 90 25.29 -3.11 9.28
CA ALA A 90 26.16 -2.30 8.42
C ALA A 90 25.74 -2.38 6.93
N GLU A 91 25.37 -3.57 6.44
CA GLU A 91 24.96 -3.75 5.04
C GLU A 91 23.61 -3.07 4.71
N LEU A 92 22.69 -3.02 5.69
CA LEU A 92 21.43 -2.29 5.54
C LEU A 92 21.64 -0.79 5.63
N ALA A 93 22.46 -0.32 6.55
CA ALA A 93 22.81 1.09 6.67
C ALA A 93 23.46 1.63 5.39
N ALA A 94 24.37 0.87 4.77
CA ALA A 94 25.08 1.27 3.55
C ALA A 94 24.16 1.47 2.34
N ARG A 95 23.14 0.61 2.18
CA ARG A 95 22.19 0.63 1.06
C ARG A 95 20.98 1.56 1.26
N ARG A 96 20.86 2.18 2.44
CA ARG A 96 19.68 2.94 2.84
C ARG A 96 19.62 4.29 2.13
N GLU A 97 18.55 4.54 1.39
CA GLU A 97 18.37 5.78 0.62
C GLU A 97 16.93 6.30 0.66
N GLY A 98 16.75 7.55 0.23
CA GLY A 98 15.44 8.16 0.01
C GLY A 98 14.51 8.10 1.23
N TRP A 99 13.29 7.60 1.00
CA TRP A 99 12.25 7.53 2.02
C TRP A 99 12.64 6.65 3.22
N GLU A 100 13.35 5.55 2.99
CA GLU A 100 13.79 4.67 4.07
C GLU A 100 14.81 5.34 4.99
N ALA A 101 15.72 6.14 4.43
CA ALA A 101 16.69 6.92 5.21
C ALA A 101 15.98 7.95 6.11
N GLN A 102 15.03 8.70 5.55
CA GLN A 102 14.26 9.71 6.28
C GLN A 102 13.39 9.11 7.40
N ARG A 103 12.75 7.98 7.12
CA ARG A 103 11.98 7.25 8.12
C ARG A 103 12.90 6.78 9.25
N TRP A 104 14.03 6.18 8.90
CA TRP A 104 14.98 5.66 9.88
C TRP A 104 15.59 6.77 10.74
N ALA A 105 15.96 7.92 10.17
CA ALA A 105 16.46 9.07 10.91
C ALA A 105 15.45 9.54 11.98
N ARG A 106 14.14 9.57 11.66
CA ARG A 106 13.10 9.89 12.65
C ARG A 106 12.99 8.85 13.76
N HIS A 107 13.05 7.56 13.42
CA HIS A 107 13.08 6.50 14.44
C HIS A 107 14.33 6.59 15.32
N LEU A 108 15.48 6.95 14.74
CA LEU A 108 16.72 7.17 15.47
C LEU A 108 16.57 8.35 16.44
N ALA A 109 15.99 9.48 16.00
CA ALA A 109 15.68 10.63 16.85
C ALA A 109 14.84 10.24 18.07
N ALA A 110 13.74 9.50 17.83
CA ALA A 110 12.85 9.05 18.88
C ALA A 110 13.58 8.16 19.92
N LYS A 111 14.43 7.24 19.44
CA LYS A 111 15.26 6.40 20.32
C LYS A 111 16.28 7.19 21.13
N LEU A 112 17.00 8.13 20.50
CA LEU A 112 17.98 8.98 21.19
C LEU A 112 17.36 9.91 22.21
N GLN A 113 16.10 10.32 22.00
CA GLN A 113 15.36 11.23 22.88
C GLN A 113 14.46 10.49 23.89
N GLY A 114 14.41 9.15 23.83
CA GLY A 114 13.64 8.32 24.76
C GLY A 114 12.12 8.40 24.59
N HIS A 115 11.61 8.86 23.44
CA HIS A 115 10.18 8.90 23.14
C HIS A 115 9.79 7.95 21.99
N GLN A 116 8.49 7.66 21.87
CA GLN A 116 7.95 6.79 20.82
C GLN A 116 7.28 7.57 19.68
N ASP A 117 7.29 8.90 19.73
CA ASP A 117 6.77 9.71 18.63
C ASP A 117 7.75 9.70 17.46
N VAL A 118 7.29 9.18 16.32
CA VAL A 118 8.07 9.10 15.09
C VAL A 118 7.32 9.77 13.96
N LEU A 119 6.27 10.55 14.22
CA LEU A 119 5.45 11.15 13.17
C LEU A 119 6.20 12.31 12.47
N PRO A 120 5.83 12.64 11.21
CA PRO A 120 6.43 13.78 10.52
C PRO A 120 5.92 15.06 11.18
N PRO A 121 6.72 16.15 11.20
CA PRO A 121 6.25 17.43 11.70
C PRO A 121 4.93 17.83 11.00
N GLY A 122 3.90 18.12 11.79
CA GLY A 122 2.53 18.40 11.34
C GLY A 122 1.50 17.31 11.64
N ARG A 123 1.86 16.28 12.42
CA ARG A 123 0.92 15.25 12.93
C ARG A 123 0.93 15.09 14.44
N GLU A 124 1.73 15.87 15.17
CA GLU A 124 1.59 15.96 16.63
C GLU A 124 0.20 16.54 16.96
N THR A 125 -0.71 15.63 17.29
CA THR A 125 -2.04 15.84 17.90
C THR A 125 -2.81 17.05 17.36
N ASP A 126 -3.77 16.79 16.49
CA ASP A 126 -4.88 17.69 16.13
C ASP A 126 -5.75 17.97 17.38
N THR A 127 -5.19 18.66 18.37
CA THR A 127 -5.93 19.18 19.51
C THR A 127 -6.66 20.43 19.05
N GLY A 128 -7.78 20.22 18.37
CA GLY A 128 -8.86 21.20 18.32
C GLY A 128 -8.92 22.15 17.12
N LEU A 129 -8.30 21.82 15.98
CA LEU A 129 -8.58 22.52 14.72
C LEU A 129 -8.99 21.51 13.66
N GLN A 130 -10.16 20.87 13.85
CA GLN A 130 -10.87 20.36 12.69
C GLN A 130 -11.26 21.59 11.85
N PRO A 131 -10.71 21.79 10.64
CA PRO A 131 -11.35 22.71 9.71
C PRO A 131 -12.70 22.07 9.41
N GLU A 132 -13.78 22.57 10.01
CA GLU A 132 -15.10 22.26 9.49
C GLU A 132 -15.15 22.88 8.10
N PRO A 133 -15.21 22.08 7.02
CA PRO A 133 -15.51 22.65 5.73
C PRO A 133 -16.86 23.31 5.90
N GLY A 134 -16.90 24.66 5.84
CA GLY A 134 -18.15 25.38 5.94
C GLY A 134 -19.16 24.75 4.98
N LEU A 135 -20.41 24.60 5.43
CA LEU A 135 -21.49 24.05 4.59
C LEU A 135 -21.39 24.72 3.20
N PRO A 136 -21.25 23.93 2.11
CA PRO A 136 -21.13 24.51 0.79
C PRO A 136 -22.35 25.38 0.54
N ALA A 137 -22.14 26.50 -0.16
CA ALA A 137 -23.24 27.40 -0.51
C ALA A 137 -24.37 26.58 -1.13
N THR A 138 -25.54 26.60 -0.47
CA THR A 138 -26.68 25.84 -0.94
C THR A 138 -27.12 26.37 -2.31
N PRO A 139 -27.74 25.54 -3.16
CA PRO A 139 -28.34 26.03 -4.41
C PRO A 139 -29.28 27.23 -4.21
N ALA A 140 -29.96 27.31 -3.05
CA ALA A 140 -30.80 28.45 -2.68
C ALA A 140 -29.99 29.74 -2.44
N GLN A 141 -28.84 29.66 -1.77
CA GLN A 141 -27.93 30.80 -1.56
C GLN A 141 -27.26 31.23 -2.87
N LEU A 142 -26.92 30.29 -3.76
CA LEU A 142 -26.34 30.61 -5.07
C LEU A 142 -27.33 31.32 -6.00
N HIS A 143 -28.64 31.12 -5.80
CA HIS A 143 -29.70 31.69 -6.63
C HIS A 143 -30.49 32.83 -5.96
N GLU A 144 -29.98 33.40 -4.85
CA GLU A 144 -30.64 34.51 -4.14
C GLU A 144 -30.92 35.73 -5.06
N GLY A 145 -30.04 35.98 -6.03
CA GLY A 145 -30.20 37.03 -7.04
C GLY A 145 -30.96 36.61 -8.31
N ALA A 146 -31.43 35.36 -8.38
CA ALA A 146 -32.11 34.78 -9.55
C ALA A 146 -33.40 34.06 -9.14
N PRO A 147 -34.42 34.79 -8.63
CA PRO A 147 -35.67 34.18 -8.21
C PRO A 147 -36.40 33.56 -9.41
N ILE A 148 -36.59 32.24 -9.35
CA ILE A 148 -37.25 31.50 -10.44
C ILE A 148 -38.75 31.84 -10.57
N GLY A 149 -39.34 32.50 -9.57
CA GLY A 149 -40.77 32.84 -9.53
C GLY A 149 -41.26 33.59 -10.76
N PHE A 150 -40.47 34.53 -11.28
CA PHE A 150 -40.80 35.24 -12.52
C PHE A 150 -40.94 34.28 -13.71
N HIS A 151 -39.99 33.35 -13.86
CA HIS A 151 -40.01 32.35 -14.93
C HIS A 151 -41.11 31.30 -14.75
N VAL A 152 -41.49 30.99 -13.50
CA VAL A 152 -42.60 30.08 -13.19
C VAL A 152 -43.94 30.73 -13.53
N GLU A 153 -44.14 32.00 -13.16
CA GLU A 153 -45.34 32.77 -13.52
C GLU A 153 -45.45 32.97 -15.03
N GLU A 154 -44.33 33.29 -15.69
CA GLU A 154 -44.23 33.37 -17.14
C GLU A 154 -44.59 32.02 -17.78
N ALA A 155 -43.95 30.93 -17.37
CA ALA A 155 -44.23 29.58 -17.89
C ALA A 155 -45.69 29.16 -17.67
N ALA A 156 -46.28 29.46 -16.51
CA ALA A 156 -47.69 29.18 -16.23
C ALA A 156 -48.63 29.97 -17.16
N SER A 157 -48.29 31.22 -17.49
CA SER A 157 -49.05 32.03 -18.44
C SER A 157 -49.00 31.48 -19.87
N PHE A 158 -47.88 30.84 -20.25
CA PHE A 158 -47.70 30.23 -21.56
C PHE A 158 -48.14 28.76 -21.63
N ALA A 159 -48.40 28.09 -20.49
CA ALA A 159 -48.73 26.68 -20.43
C ALA A 159 -49.94 26.30 -21.30
N THR A 160 -50.95 27.17 -21.40
CA THR A 160 -52.14 26.95 -22.24
C THR A 160 -51.91 27.17 -23.73
N THR A 161 -50.78 27.76 -24.11
CA THR A 161 -50.41 28.03 -25.51
C THR A 161 -49.58 26.91 -26.13
N VAL A 162 -48.99 26.06 -25.30
CA VAL A 162 -48.28 24.85 -25.74
C VAL A 162 -49.34 23.77 -26.02
N PRO A 163 -49.41 23.22 -27.25
CA PRO A 163 -50.28 22.09 -27.53
C PRO A 163 -49.92 20.93 -26.59
N GLY A 164 -50.91 20.35 -25.91
CA GLY A 164 -50.67 19.20 -25.04
C GLY A 164 -50.22 17.98 -25.84
N ASP A 165 -49.29 17.20 -25.28
CA ASP A 165 -48.85 15.88 -25.81
C ASP A 165 -49.92 14.79 -25.63
N SER A 166 -51.19 15.10 -25.87
CA SER A 166 -52.28 14.12 -25.86
C SER A 166 -52.12 13.02 -26.92
N PHE A 167 -51.15 13.16 -27.84
CA PHE A 167 -50.76 12.13 -28.80
C PHE A 167 -49.75 11.09 -28.25
N TYR A 168 -49.10 11.39 -27.12
CA TYR A 168 -48.12 10.51 -26.45
C TYR A 168 -48.51 10.24 -24.98
N ALA A 169 -49.81 10.25 -24.66
CA ALA A 169 -50.28 9.71 -23.40
C ALA A 169 -49.98 8.21 -23.37
N TRP A 170 -48.94 7.80 -22.65
CA TRP A 170 -48.61 6.40 -22.45
C TRP A 170 -49.77 5.75 -21.70
N GLN A 171 -50.53 4.89 -22.38
CA GLN A 171 -51.47 3.98 -21.73
C GLN A 171 -50.65 2.84 -21.10
N PRO A 172 -50.71 2.63 -19.78
CA PRO A 172 -50.09 1.46 -19.19
C PRO A 172 -50.69 0.18 -19.80
N PRO A 173 -49.89 -0.86 -20.07
CA PRO A 173 -50.40 -2.17 -20.45
C PRO A 173 -51.37 -2.70 -19.38
N ALA A 174 -52.46 -3.34 -19.80
CA ALA A 174 -53.47 -3.87 -18.89
C ALA A 174 -52.95 -4.96 -17.91
N ASP A 175 -51.72 -5.45 -18.14
CA ASP A 175 -51.03 -6.48 -17.34
C ASP A 175 -49.92 -5.91 -16.43
N ALA A 176 -49.95 -4.60 -16.13
CA ALA A 176 -49.06 -4.05 -15.10
C ALA A 176 -49.34 -4.73 -13.75
N ALA A 177 -48.31 -5.35 -13.16
CA ALA A 177 -48.41 -6.01 -11.87
C ALA A 177 -48.90 -5.01 -10.79
N PRO A 178 -49.75 -5.44 -9.85
CA PRO A 178 -50.22 -4.57 -8.77
C PRO A 178 -49.01 -4.07 -7.97
N GLY A 179 -48.82 -2.75 -7.92
CA GLY A 179 -47.69 -2.07 -7.29
C GLY A 179 -47.02 -0.98 -8.13
N PHE A 180 -47.34 -0.87 -9.42
CA PHE A 180 -46.82 0.22 -10.27
C PHE A 180 -47.50 1.58 -10.00
N GLU A 181 -48.72 1.58 -9.45
CA GLU A 181 -49.45 2.80 -9.08
C GLU A 181 -48.84 3.51 -7.87
N ASP A 182 -48.17 2.80 -6.95
CA ASP A 182 -47.50 3.40 -5.77
C ASP A 182 -46.24 4.21 -6.13
N LEU A 183 -45.73 4.08 -7.36
CA LEU A 183 -44.60 4.87 -7.88
C LEU A 183 -45.02 6.12 -8.64
N GLN A 184 -46.33 6.37 -8.79
CA GLN A 184 -46.81 7.64 -9.31
C GLN A 184 -46.67 8.70 -8.21
N PHE A 185 -45.64 9.53 -8.36
CA PHE A 185 -45.39 10.75 -7.61
C PHE A 185 -46.70 11.39 -7.11
N SER A 186 -46.82 11.53 -5.79
CA SER A 186 -47.90 12.23 -5.11
C SER A 186 -48.09 13.65 -5.67
N HIS A 187 -48.89 13.79 -6.72
CA HIS A 187 -49.20 15.06 -7.37
C HIS A 187 -50.47 15.72 -6.80
N ASP A 188 -51.28 14.98 -6.03
CA ASP A 188 -52.61 15.45 -5.62
C ASP A 188 -52.69 16.17 -4.26
N GLN A 189 -51.57 16.31 -3.51
CA GLN A 189 -51.59 16.99 -2.21
C GLN A 189 -51.10 18.45 -2.20
N ILE A 190 -50.64 19.00 -3.33
CA ILE A 190 -50.13 20.39 -3.38
C ILE A 190 -51.17 21.40 -3.93
N ALA A 191 -52.29 20.94 -4.49
CA ALA A 191 -53.17 21.80 -5.30
C ALA A 191 -54.45 22.33 -4.63
N ALA A 192 -54.78 22.05 -3.36
CA ALA A 192 -56.03 22.57 -2.79
C ALA A 192 -56.05 22.84 -1.27
N GLY A 193 -56.04 24.13 -0.93
CA GLY A 193 -56.71 24.73 0.24
C GLY A 193 -55.76 25.19 1.37
N ASP A 194 -55.90 26.36 1.99
CA ASP A 194 -56.69 27.56 1.78
C ASP A 194 -56.07 28.65 2.68
N MET A 195 -56.24 29.91 2.30
CA MET A 195 -55.62 31.12 2.85
C MET A 195 -56.02 31.46 4.30
N ALA A 196 -55.07 31.97 5.10
CA ALA A 196 -55.34 32.94 6.18
C ALA A 196 -54.10 33.77 6.57
N THR A 197 -54.18 35.08 6.29
CA THR A 197 -53.26 36.20 6.59
C THR A 197 -53.24 36.62 8.07
N PRO A 198 -52.52 37.70 8.48
CA PRO A 198 -51.07 37.90 8.60
C PRO A 198 -50.71 38.36 10.06
N ALA A 199 -49.48 38.87 10.27
CA ALA A 199 -48.91 39.48 11.49
C ALA A 199 -48.01 38.52 12.31
N THR A 200 -46.81 38.90 12.80
CA THR A 200 -46.30 40.22 13.16
C THR A 200 -44.77 40.21 13.07
N VAL A 201 -44.21 41.24 12.45
CA VAL A 201 -42.79 41.58 12.44
C VAL A 201 -42.40 42.21 13.79
N PRO A 202 -41.18 41.97 14.30
CA PRO A 202 -40.39 43.11 14.75
C PRO A 202 -39.00 43.11 14.09
N GLU A 203 -38.92 43.98 13.08
CA GLU A 203 -37.95 45.02 12.75
C GLU A 203 -36.93 45.45 13.84
N PRO A 204 -35.88 46.21 13.47
CA PRO A 204 -34.51 45.72 13.38
C PRO A 204 -33.55 46.52 14.28
N VAL A 205 -32.32 46.05 14.44
CA VAL A 205 -31.22 46.91 14.93
C VAL A 205 -30.08 46.94 13.93
N THR A 206 -30.20 47.95 13.07
CA THR A 206 -29.13 48.82 12.57
C THR A 206 -27.78 48.19 12.21
N ALA A 207 -27.54 48.14 10.91
CA ALA A 207 -26.21 48.19 10.31
C ALA A 207 -25.41 49.38 10.88
N THR A 208 -24.17 49.10 11.28
CA THR A 208 -23.11 50.12 11.26
C THR A 208 -22.26 49.85 10.04
N GLU A 209 -22.44 50.70 9.05
CA GLU A 209 -21.57 50.90 7.91
C GLU A 209 -20.29 51.61 8.39
N ALA A 210 -19.12 51.01 8.20
CA ALA A 210 -17.87 51.74 8.21
C ALA A 210 -16.79 51.04 7.37
N ALA A 211 -16.52 51.67 6.24
CA ALA A 211 -15.20 51.81 5.62
C ALA A 211 -14.61 50.58 4.90
N SER A 212 -14.92 50.55 3.61
CA SER A 212 -14.01 50.22 2.51
C SER A 212 -12.56 50.68 2.79
N ALA A 213 -11.63 49.72 2.72
CA ALA A 213 -10.22 49.99 2.47
C ALA A 213 -9.72 48.99 1.42
N ALA A 214 -9.22 49.56 0.33
CA ALA A 214 -8.78 48.89 -0.88
C ALA A 214 -7.56 47.96 -0.68
N ALA A 215 -7.46 47.01 -1.60
CA ALA A 215 -6.51 45.91 -1.71
C ALA A 215 -5.01 46.33 -1.78
N PRO A 216 -4.07 45.35 -1.80
CA PRO A 216 -3.80 44.69 -3.07
C PRO A 216 -3.75 43.16 -2.99
N ALA A 217 -4.30 42.55 -4.04
CA ALA A 217 -4.06 41.18 -4.41
C ALA A 217 -2.59 41.02 -4.86
N SER A 218 -1.89 40.05 -4.27
CA SER A 218 -0.61 39.57 -4.77
C SER A 218 -0.79 38.14 -5.26
N SER A 219 -0.88 37.99 -6.57
CA SER A 219 -0.80 36.73 -7.30
C SER A 219 0.58 36.08 -7.11
N PRO A 220 0.67 34.76 -6.83
CA PRO A 220 1.95 34.06 -6.73
C PRO A 220 2.59 33.90 -8.11
N PRO A 221 3.94 33.89 -8.20
CA PRO A 221 4.64 33.70 -9.47
C PRO A 221 4.50 32.25 -9.98
N PRO A 222 4.43 32.05 -11.31
CA PRO A 222 4.46 30.71 -11.91
C PRO A 222 5.85 30.07 -11.78
N LEU A 223 5.87 28.79 -11.43
CA LEU A 223 7.08 27.95 -11.43
C LEU A 223 7.52 27.67 -12.88
N PRO A 224 8.82 27.75 -13.21
CA PRO A 224 9.29 27.43 -14.56
C PRO A 224 9.17 25.93 -14.84
N ALA A 225 8.41 25.60 -15.88
CA ALA A 225 8.45 24.32 -16.54
C ALA A 225 9.74 24.18 -17.37
N SER A 226 10.33 22.99 -17.31
CA SER A 226 11.27 22.42 -18.28
C SER A 226 12.72 22.93 -18.29
N ALA A 227 13.61 22.14 -17.69
CA ALA A 227 15.01 22.00 -18.12
C ALA A 227 15.51 20.55 -17.94
N TRP A 228 14.72 19.57 -18.39
CA TRP A 228 15.25 18.25 -18.73
C TRP A 228 15.78 18.36 -20.16
N SER A 229 17.02 18.82 -20.29
CA SER A 229 17.74 18.81 -21.56
C SER A 229 18.34 17.43 -21.76
N LEU A 230 18.01 16.79 -22.88
CA LEU A 230 18.80 15.69 -23.45
C LEU A 230 20.23 16.20 -23.65
N VAL A 231 21.19 15.48 -23.07
CA VAL A 231 22.60 15.62 -23.44
C VAL A 231 22.84 14.57 -24.53
N ASP A 232 23.00 15.02 -25.76
CA ASP A 232 23.77 14.29 -26.77
C ASP A 232 25.24 14.34 -26.32
N ASP A 233 25.76 13.21 -25.86
CA ASP A 233 27.20 13.02 -25.72
C ASP A 233 27.58 11.78 -26.54
N ASP A 234 28.09 12.06 -27.73
CA ASP A 234 28.71 11.12 -28.64
C ASP A 234 30.11 10.79 -28.07
N ALA A 235 30.14 9.93 -27.05
CA ALA A 235 31.35 9.37 -26.47
C ALA A 235 31.36 7.84 -26.66
N PRO A 236 32.42 7.24 -27.22
CA PRO A 236 32.46 5.80 -27.44
C PRO A 236 32.47 5.07 -26.09
N LEU A 237 31.41 4.31 -25.82
CA LEU A 237 31.35 3.37 -24.71
C LEU A 237 32.41 2.28 -24.91
N VAL A 238 33.51 2.38 -24.17
CA VAL A 238 34.47 1.28 -24.03
C VAL A 238 33.82 0.22 -23.13
N VAL A 239 33.20 -0.78 -23.76
CA VAL A 239 32.77 -2.01 -23.09
C VAL A 239 34.04 -2.81 -22.74
N GLN A 240 34.49 -2.73 -21.49
CA GLN A 240 35.41 -3.73 -20.97
C GLN A 240 34.63 -5.03 -20.71
N ALA A 241 34.95 -6.06 -21.48
CA ALA A 241 34.48 -7.41 -21.22
C ALA A 241 34.90 -7.84 -19.80
N ARG A 242 33.92 -8.09 -18.92
CA ARG A 242 34.16 -8.75 -17.64
C ARG A 242 34.76 -10.13 -17.90
N ALA A 243 35.92 -10.39 -17.31
CA ALA A 243 36.52 -11.72 -17.28
C ALA A 243 35.53 -12.72 -16.64
N PRO A 244 35.46 -13.98 -17.13
CA PRO A 244 34.58 -14.99 -16.55
C PRO A 244 35.00 -15.25 -15.10
N LEU A 245 34.04 -15.15 -14.18
CA LEU A 245 34.23 -15.53 -12.77
C LEU A 245 34.59 -17.02 -12.72
N SER A 246 35.75 -17.32 -12.13
CA SER A 246 36.16 -18.68 -11.84
C SER A 246 35.16 -19.30 -10.87
N GLN A 247 34.58 -20.44 -11.26
CA GLN A 247 33.73 -21.24 -10.40
C GLN A 247 34.54 -21.72 -9.19
N MET A 248 34.23 -21.18 -8.02
CA MET A 248 34.78 -21.65 -6.76
C MET A 248 34.07 -22.96 -6.40
N GLN A 249 34.75 -24.08 -6.56
CA GLN A 249 34.28 -25.39 -6.11
C GLN A 249 34.41 -25.46 -4.60
N ILE A 250 33.28 -25.48 -3.90
CA ILE A 250 33.23 -25.69 -2.45
C ILE A 250 33.22 -27.20 -2.23
N SER A 251 34.31 -27.76 -1.71
CA SER A 251 34.37 -29.15 -1.26
C SER A 251 33.62 -29.30 0.06
N THR A 252 32.56 -30.11 0.08
CA THR A 252 31.76 -30.43 1.28
C THR A 252 32.28 -31.64 2.06
N GLU A 253 33.50 -32.09 1.79
CA GLU A 253 34.13 -33.22 2.49
C GLU A 253 34.78 -32.72 3.78
N GLY A 254 33.99 -32.57 4.85
CA GLY A 254 34.52 -32.22 6.18
C GLY A 254 33.54 -31.61 7.19
N LEU A 255 32.30 -31.31 6.79
CA LEU A 255 31.30 -30.79 7.73
C LEU A 255 30.62 -31.95 8.48
N SER A 256 31.21 -32.31 9.63
CA SER A 256 30.63 -33.22 10.61
C SER A 256 29.74 -32.43 11.57
N LEU A 257 28.42 -32.65 11.51
CA LEU A 257 27.47 -32.10 12.46
C LEU A 257 27.56 -32.88 13.79
N VAL A 258 27.84 -32.16 14.88
CA VAL A 258 27.70 -32.68 16.24
C VAL A 258 26.21 -32.72 16.57
N ALA A 259 25.67 -33.93 16.70
CA ALA A 259 24.32 -34.17 17.20
C ALA A 259 24.26 -33.77 18.68
N LEU A 260 23.37 -32.84 19.01
CA LEU A 260 22.90 -32.65 20.37
C LEU A 260 21.68 -33.56 20.54
N ASP A 261 21.89 -34.68 21.21
CA ASP A 261 20.83 -35.53 21.73
C ASP A 261 19.98 -34.72 22.72
N SER A 262 18.69 -34.64 22.45
CA SER A 262 17.66 -34.51 23.47
C SER A 262 16.45 -35.29 22.99
N GLU A 263 16.32 -36.44 23.62
CA GLU A 263 15.37 -37.52 23.42
C GLU A 263 13.93 -37.03 23.61
N GLU A 264 13.02 -37.50 22.74
CA GLU A 264 11.90 -38.38 23.11
C GLU A 264 10.99 -38.59 21.87
N GLU A 265 11.43 -39.50 21.00
CA GLU A 265 10.55 -40.18 20.05
C GLU A 265 9.59 -41.10 20.82
N SER A 266 8.37 -40.64 21.05
CA SER A 266 7.22 -41.53 21.12
C SER A 266 6.48 -41.48 19.79
N THR A 267 6.71 -42.50 18.99
CA THR A 267 5.84 -43.05 17.94
C THR A 267 4.38 -42.59 18.06
N ILE A 268 4.00 -41.62 17.23
CA ILE A 268 2.60 -41.43 16.85
C ILE A 268 2.54 -41.75 15.36
N ASP A 269 1.72 -42.74 15.06
CA ASP A 269 1.41 -43.24 13.74
C ASP A 269 1.27 -42.12 12.71
N ASN A 270 1.92 -42.33 11.55
CA ASN A 270 1.71 -41.59 10.31
C ASN A 270 0.30 -41.87 9.76
N ALA A 271 -0.71 -41.46 10.52
CA ALA A 271 -2.12 -41.63 10.26
C ALA A 271 -2.83 -40.28 10.37
N ALA A 272 -2.37 -39.30 9.58
CA ALA A 272 -3.14 -38.21 9.00
C ALA A 272 -2.22 -37.13 8.40
N ALA A 273 -1.45 -37.46 7.36
CA ALA A 273 -1.27 -36.47 6.31
C ALA A 273 -2.66 -36.34 5.67
N ALA A 274 -3.46 -35.36 6.12
CA ALA A 274 -4.75 -35.06 5.52
C ALA A 274 -4.52 -34.97 4.01
N ALA A 275 -5.19 -35.83 3.24
CA ALA A 275 -5.01 -35.89 1.79
C ALA A 275 -5.27 -34.49 1.23
N VAL A 276 -4.20 -33.77 0.88
CA VAL A 276 -4.29 -32.43 0.31
C VAL A 276 -5.04 -32.60 -1.00
N THR A 277 -6.28 -32.11 -1.03
CA THR A 277 -7.09 -32.16 -2.25
C THR A 277 -6.46 -31.18 -3.23
N VAL A 278 -5.80 -31.73 -4.24
CA VAL A 278 -5.06 -30.93 -5.22
C VAL A 278 -6.05 -30.23 -6.14
N ALA A 279 -5.87 -28.93 -6.32
CA ALA A 279 -6.76 -28.12 -7.13
C ALA A 279 -6.57 -28.38 -8.63
N GLN A 280 -7.67 -28.41 -9.38
CA GLN A 280 -7.65 -28.53 -10.85
C GLN A 280 -7.41 -27.19 -11.54
N GLY A 281 -7.58 -26.07 -10.84
CA GLY A 281 -7.41 -24.71 -11.31
C GLY A 281 -7.13 -23.77 -10.14
N ALA A 282 -6.91 -22.50 -10.42
CA ALA A 282 -6.63 -21.52 -9.37
C ALA A 282 -7.08 -20.11 -9.77
N VAL A 283 -7.28 -19.27 -8.76
CA VAL A 283 -7.48 -17.83 -8.95
C VAL A 283 -6.14 -17.13 -8.76
N LEU A 284 -5.55 -16.63 -9.84
CA LEU A 284 -4.33 -15.81 -9.79
C LEU A 284 -4.71 -14.34 -9.57
N VAL A 285 -4.16 -13.73 -8.53
CA VAL A 285 -4.31 -12.32 -8.19
C VAL A 285 -2.96 -11.65 -8.39
N MET A 286 -2.90 -10.74 -9.35
CA MET A 286 -1.70 -9.98 -9.68
C MET A 286 -1.83 -8.57 -9.12
N ALA A 287 -0.76 -8.04 -8.52
CA ALA A 287 -0.76 -6.70 -7.97
C ALA A 287 0.67 -6.14 -7.80
N GLY A 288 0.76 -4.83 -7.55
CA GLY A 288 2.01 -4.12 -7.25
C GLY A 288 1.78 -2.93 -6.32
N ILE A 289 2.10 -1.71 -6.78
CA ILE A 289 1.86 -0.49 -5.99
C ILE A 289 0.35 -0.32 -5.72
N GLY A 290 -0.02 -0.16 -4.45
CA GLY A 290 -1.42 -0.15 -4.00
C GLY A 290 -2.05 -1.55 -3.86
N GLY A 291 -1.36 -2.59 -4.32
CA GLY A 291 -1.79 -3.99 -4.27
C GLY A 291 -2.10 -4.54 -2.87
N PRO A 292 -1.30 -4.28 -1.81
CA PRO A 292 -1.57 -4.84 -0.49
C PRO A 292 -2.93 -4.46 0.10
N ASP A 293 -3.41 -3.25 -0.18
CA ASP A 293 -4.74 -2.81 0.24
C ASP A 293 -5.85 -3.50 -0.58
N ALA A 294 -5.68 -3.54 -1.90
CA ALA A 294 -6.63 -4.21 -2.80
C ALA A 294 -6.77 -5.71 -2.46
N ILE A 295 -5.66 -6.40 -2.18
CA ILE A 295 -5.65 -7.81 -1.76
C ILE A 295 -6.36 -7.98 -0.40
N ARG A 296 -6.11 -7.09 0.57
CA ARG A 296 -6.79 -7.14 1.87
C ARG A 296 -8.30 -6.99 1.73
N ARG A 297 -8.77 -6.05 0.90
CA ARG A 297 -10.19 -5.82 0.64
C ARG A 297 -10.83 -7.01 -0.10
N LEU A 298 -10.13 -7.58 -1.08
CA LEU A 298 -10.56 -8.79 -1.79
C LEU A 298 -10.72 -9.98 -0.83
N LEU A 299 -9.69 -10.27 -0.03
CA LEU A 299 -9.68 -11.43 0.88
C LEU A 299 -10.66 -11.28 2.04
N ALA A 300 -10.90 -10.06 2.54
CA ALA A 300 -11.91 -9.80 3.56
C ALA A 300 -13.34 -10.07 3.07
N ALA A 301 -13.58 -9.98 1.76
CA ALA A 301 -14.88 -10.20 1.13
C ALA A 301 -15.09 -11.65 0.64
N LEU A 302 -14.06 -12.50 0.69
CA LEU A 302 -14.16 -13.91 0.31
C LEU A 302 -14.65 -14.78 1.48
N PRO A 303 -15.49 -15.80 1.21
CA PRO A 303 -16.00 -16.68 2.24
C PRO A 303 -14.94 -17.70 2.69
N ALA A 304 -15.07 -18.20 3.91
CA ALA A 304 -14.10 -19.12 4.51
C ALA A 304 -14.06 -20.52 3.85
N ASP A 305 -15.12 -20.89 3.13
CA ASP A 305 -15.31 -22.15 2.42
C ASP A 305 -15.09 -22.02 0.91
N PHE A 306 -14.42 -20.94 0.46
CA PHE A 306 -14.13 -20.73 -0.95
C PHE A 306 -13.32 -21.92 -1.54
N PRO A 307 -13.81 -22.60 -2.60
CA PRO A 307 -13.29 -23.92 -2.98
C PRO A 307 -12.04 -23.88 -3.87
N GLN A 308 -11.70 -22.74 -4.46
CA GLN A 308 -10.51 -22.60 -5.31
C GLN A 308 -9.32 -22.05 -4.50
N PRO A 309 -8.09 -22.49 -4.78
CA PRO A 309 -6.91 -21.84 -4.21
C PRO A 309 -6.73 -20.44 -4.83
N LEU A 310 -6.29 -19.50 -4.00
CA LEU A 310 -5.86 -18.18 -4.45
C LEU A 310 -4.34 -18.13 -4.51
N LEU A 311 -3.80 -17.66 -5.64
CA LEU A 311 -2.39 -17.44 -5.87
C LEU A 311 -2.16 -15.94 -5.95
N VAL A 312 -1.42 -15.36 -5.01
CA VAL A 312 -1.18 -13.92 -4.94
C VAL A 312 0.25 -13.64 -5.40
N GLN A 313 0.37 -13.02 -6.58
CA GLN A 313 1.63 -12.48 -7.08
C GLN A 313 1.65 -10.97 -6.81
N LEU A 314 2.45 -10.56 -5.82
CA LEU A 314 2.64 -9.17 -5.47
C LEU A 314 4.08 -8.77 -5.79
N ARG A 315 4.28 -7.80 -6.69
CA ARG A 315 5.62 -7.23 -6.91
C ARG A 315 6.04 -6.45 -5.67
N LEU A 316 6.90 -7.06 -4.85
CA LEU A 316 7.50 -6.45 -3.68
C LEU A 316 8.99 -6.25 -3.92
N ASP A 317 9.48 -5.03 -3.72
CA ASP A 317 10.91 -4.76 -3.74
C ASP A 317 11.57 -5.40 -2.50
N GLY A 318 12.40 -6.43 -2.73
CA GLY A 318 13.33 -6.97 -1.73
C GLY A 318 12.83 -8.15 -0.88
N GLY A 319 12.12 -9.14 -1.46
CA GLY A 319 12.07 -10.52 -0.93
C GLY A 319 11.38 -10.74 0.43
N ARG A 320 10.63 -9.77 0.97
CA ARG A 320 10.03 -9.81 2.32
C ARG A 320 8.70 -10.58 2.38
N TYR A 321 8.63 -11.77 1.79
CA TYR A 321 7.39 -12.55 1.67
C TYR A 321 6.83 -13.03 3.02
N GLY A 322 7.69 -13.38 4.00
CA GLY A 322 7.24 -13.87 5.31
C GLY A 322 6.46 -12.83 6.14
N ASN A 323 6.82 -11.54 6.04
CA ASN A 323 6.06 -10.48 6.70
C ASN A 323 4.71 -10.24 5.99
N LEU A 324 4.68 -10.35 4.66
CA LEU A 324 3.45 -10.24 3.89
C LEU A 324 2.46 -11.34 4.25
N VAL A 325 2.92 -12.60 4.35
CA VAL A 325 2.09 -13.74 4.79
C VAL A 325 1.44 -13.44 6.13
N LYS A 326 2.22 -13.01 7.14
CA LYS A 326 1.69 -12.65 8.47
C LYS A 326 0.68 -11.50 8.42
N GLN A 327 0.87 -10.53 7.55
CA GLN A 327 -0.05 -9.39 7.42
C GLN A 327 -1.36 -9.78 6.73
N ILE A 328 -1.29 -10.59 5.67
CA ILE A 328 -2.47 -11.05 4.92
C ILE A 328 -3.27 -12.06 5.75
N ALA A 329 -2.59 -12.95 6.48
CA ALA A 329 -3.21 -13.94 7.36
C ALA A 329 -4.11 -13.34 8.45
N ARG A 330 -3.87 -12.08 8.85
CA ARG A 330 -4.71 -11.39 9.85
C ARG A 330 -6.09 -10.99 9.32
N VAL A 331 -6.24 -10.88 8.00
CA VAL A 331 -7.46 -10.36 7.35
C VAL A 331 -8.17 -11.46 6.55
N SER A 332 -7.44 -12.48 6.09
CA SER A 332 -7.99 -13.61 5.35
C SER A 332 -8.71 -14.60 6.27
N ALA A 333 -9.91 -15.05 5.85
CA ALA A 333 -10.59 -16.19 6.48
C ALA A 333 -9.95 -17.54 6.08
N LEU A 334 -9.30 -17.59 4.91
CA LEU A 334 -8.57 -18.76 4.41
C LEU A 334 -7.13 -18.79 4.95
N PRO A 335 -6.54 -19.98 5.20
CA PRO A 335 -5.14 -20.10 5.56
C PRO A 335 -4.22 -19.48 4.50
N VAL A 336 -3.24 -18.70 4.95
CA VAL A 336 -2.27 -18.02 4.09
C VAL A 336 -0.91 -18.69 4.24
N LEU A 337 -0.35 -19.14 3.12
CA LEU A 337 0.89 -19.91 3.05
C LEU A 337 1.86 -19.28 2.05
N LEU A 338 3.15 -19.54 2.20
CA LEU A 338 4.16 -19.22 1.19
C LEU A 338 4.23 -20.37 0.19
N ALA A 339 4.22 -20.08 -1.11
CA ALA A 339 4.38 -21.11 -2.13
C ALA A 339 5.83 -21.60 -2.20
N GLU A 340 6.02 -22.92 -2.18
CA GLU A 340 7.33 -23.55 -2.35
C GLU A 340 7.33 -24.48 -3.57
N ALA A 341 8.38 -24.40 -4.38
CA ALA A 341 8.53 -25.24 -5.57
C ALA A 341 8.48 -26.73 -5.22
N GLY A 342 7.73 -27.51 -6.00
CA GLY A 342 7.54 -28.95 -5.80
C GLY A 342 6.31 -29.31 -4.97
N GLN A 343 5.71 -28.37 -4.24
CA GLN A 343 4.48 -28.62 -3.50
C GLN A 343 3.25 -28.66 -4.41
N ALA A 344 2.25 -29.47 -4.03
CA ALA A 344 0.94 -29.48 -4.68
C ALA A 344 0.11 -28.26 -4.25
N VAL A 345 -0.68 -27.69 -5.16
CA VAL A 345 -1.57 -26.56 -4.85
C VAL A 345 -2.85 -27.13 -4.22
N GLY A 346 -3.03 -26.92 -2.92
CA GLY A 346 -4.20 -27.39 -2.18
C GLY A 346 -5.37 -26.41 -2.23
N VAL A 347 -6.59 -26.92 -2.40
CA VAL A 347 -7.82 -26.11 -2.36
C VAL A 347 -8.02 -25.39 -1.02
N GLY A 348 -8.75 -24.27 -1.04
CA GLY A 348 -9.09 -23.53 0.18
C GLY A 348 -7.92 -22.82 0.86
N ASN A 349 -6.81 -22.60 0.16
CA ASN A 349 -5.65 -21.86 0.68
C ASN A 349 -5.35 -20.63 -0.17
N VAL A 350 -4.76 -19.62 0.47
CA VAL A 350 -4.17 -18.46 -0.19
C VAL A 350 -2.65 -18.64 -0.18
N TYR A 351 -2.04 -18.67 -1.35
CA TYR A 351 -0.60 -18.81 -1.50
C TYR A 351 0.00 -17.48 -1.95
N ILE A 352 1.01 -17.00 -1.21
CA ILE A 352 1.86 -15.90 -1.67
C ILE A 352 2.93 -16.50 -2.57
N LEU A 353 3.02 -16.01 -3.81
CA LEU A 353 3.99 -16.50 -4.80
C LEU A 353 5.25 -15.64 -4.78
N PRO A 354 6.42 -16.23 -4.46
CA PRO A 354 7.71 -15.64 -4.78
C PRO A 354 7.88 -15.42 -6.29
N ASP A 355 8.81 -14.55 -6.66
CA ASP A 355 9.12 -14.19 -8.05
C ASP A 355 9.74 -15.34 -8.87
N ASP A 356 10.41 -16.27 -8.21
CA ASP A 356 11.03 -17.47 -8.78
C ASP A 356 10.14 -18.73 -8.72
N VAL A 357 8.88 -18.59 -8.29
CA VAL A 357 7.92 -19.70 -8.22
C VAL A 357 6.76 -19.46 -9.19
N GLY A 358 6.54 -20.43 -10.06
CA GLY A 358 5.41 -20.51 -10.98
C GLY A 358 4.48 -21.67 -10.64
N VAL A 359 3.49 -21.89 -11.50
CA VAL A 359 2.59 -23.03 -11.42
C VAL A 359 2.62 -23.85 -12.68
N ARG A 360 2.29 -25.13 -12.56
CA ARG A 360 2.12 -26.02 -13.71
C ARG A 360 1.07 -27.06 -13.40
N SER A 361 0.28 -27.42 -14.41
CA SER A 361 -0.55 -28.62 -14.32
C SER A 361 0.34 -29.86 -14.25
N GLY A 362 0.10 -30.72 -13.26
CA GLY A 362 0.78 -31.99 -13.07
C GLY A 362 0.46 -33.02 -14.16
N GLU A 363 1.28 -34.07 -14.26
CA GLU A 363 1.04 -35.21 -15.16
C GLU A 363 -0.14 -36.07 -14.67
N THR A 364 -0.34 -36.11 -13.36
CA THR A 364 -1.54 -36.57 -12.68
C THR A 364 -2.40 -35.35 -12.34
N ALA A 365 -3.73 -35.46 -12.48
CA ALA A 365 -4.65 -34.33 -12.36
C ALA A 365 -4.39 -33.51 -11.08
N GLY A 366 -3.98 -32.24 -11.26
CA GLY A 366 -3.74 -31.33 -10.15
C GLY A 366 -2.63 -30.30 -10.43
N LEU A 367 -2.78 -29.09 -9.91
CA LEU A 367 -1.79 -28.02 -9.98
C LEU A 367 -0.64 -28.25 -8.99
N ARG A 368 0.58 -27.88 -9.40
CA ARG A 368 1.76 -27.85 -8.53
C ARG A 368 2.58 -26.60 -8.73
N PHE A 369 3.30 -26.20 -7.69
CA PHE A 369 4.30 -25.14 -7.77
C PHE A 369 5.58 -25.66 -8.43
N VAL A 370 6.19 -24.84 -9.27
CA VAL A 370 7.43 -25.16 -9.98
C VAL A 370 8.40 -24.01 -9.86
N ALA A 371 9.69 -24.31 -9.74
CA ALA A 371 10.73 -23.30 -9.85
C ALA A 371 10.76 -22.77 -11.29
N GLN A 372 10.86 -21.46 -11.44
CA GLN A 372 10.97 -20.76 -12.72
C GLN A 372 12.01 -19.64 -12.63
N GLN A 373 12.30 -19.00 -13.76
CA GLN A 373 13.14 -17.80 -13.73
C GLN A 373 12.39 -16.68 -13.02
N ALA A 374 13.11 -15.91 -12.20
CA ALA A 374 12.55 -14.76 -11.49
C ALA A 374 11.86 -13.80 -12.47
N GLY A 375 10.58 -13.50 -12.21
CA GLY A 375 9.76 -12.62 -13.05
C GLY A 375 9.16 -13.27 -14.29
N ALA A 376 9.32 -14.58 -14.50
CA ALA A 376 8.62 -15.30 -15.56
C ALA A 376 7.09 -15.27 -15.33
N SER A 377 6.35 -15.24 -16.44
CA SER A 377 4.89 -15.21 -16.43
C SER A 377 4.32 -16.50 -15.84
N VAL A 378 3.55 -16.36 -14.75
CA VAL A 378 2.87 -17.48 -14.08
C VAL A 378 1.63 -17.92 -14.87
N VAL A 379 1.08 -17.02 -15.69
CA VAL A 379 -0.20 -17.16 -16.40
C VAL A 379 -0.22 -18.41 -17.30
N GLY A 380 0.87 -18.67 -18.03
CA GLY A 380 0.97 -19.82 -18.94
C GLY A 380 0.94 -21.19 -18.26
N GLY A 381 1.11 -21.24 -16.95
CA GLY A 381 1.04 -22.47 -16.15
C GLY A 381 -0.36 -22.90 -15.74
N LEU A 382 -1.35 -22.02 -15.88
CA LEU A 382 -2.71 -22.22 -15.38
C LEU A 382 -3.61 -22.91 -16.41
N PRO A 383 -4.41 -23.91 -16.01
CA PRO A 383 -5.42 -24.51 -16.86
C PRO A 383 -6.62 -23.56 -17.02
N ALA A 384 -6.80 -23.01 -18.22
CA ALA A 384 -7.76 -21.94 -18.48
C ALA A 384 -9.20 -22.28 -18.04
N ALA A 385 -9.67 -23.49 -18.33
CA ALA A 385 -11.05 -23.92 -18.04
C ALA A 385 -11.45 -23.85 -16.56
N HIS A 386 -10.47 -23.92 -15.64
CA HIS A 386 -10.69 -23.95 -14.20
C HIS A 386 -10.04 -22.78 -13.46
N SER A 387 -9.50 -21.80 -14.19
CA SER A 387 -8.72 -20.72 -13.58
C SER A 387 -9.36 -19.36 -13.79
N ALA A 388 -9.01 -18.43 -12.90
CA ALA A 388 -9.29 -17.02 -13.05
C ALA A 388 -8.03 -16.17 -12.86
N VAL A 389 -8.01 -14.99 -13.47
CA VAL A 389 -6.95 -14.00 -13.26
C VAL A 389 -7.55 -12.64 -12.93
N LEU A 390 -7.13 -12.07 -11.81
CA LEU A 390 -7.48 -10.71 -11.39
C LEU A 390 -6.27 -9.79 -11.54
N LEU A 391 -6.44 -8.69 -12.27
CA LEU A 391 -5.46 -7.62 -12.36
C LEU A 391 -5.85 -6.48 -11.41
N LEU A 392 -5.16 -6.40 -10.27
CA LEU A 392 -5.36 -5.34 -9.28
C LEU A 392 -4.37 -4.18 -9.49
N SER A 393 -4.47 -3.14 -8.65
CA SER A 393 -3.59 -1.97 -8.64
C SER A 393 -2.11 -2.37 -8.69
N GLY A 394 -1.40 -1.81 -9.67
CA GLY A 394 0.04 -2.02 -9.85
C GLY A 394 0.45 -3.35 -10.49
N SER A 395 -0.51 -4.11 -11.05
CA SER A 395 -0.20 -5.27 -11.88
C SER A 395 0.67 -4.89 -13.08
N ASP A 396 1.56 -5.78 -13.51
CA ASP A 396 2.49 -5.52 -14.61
C ASP A 396 1.77 -5.48 -15.97
N PRO A 397 1.77 -4.34 -16.69
CA PRO A 397 1.15 -4.25 -18.01
C PRO A 397 1.75 -5.23 -19.03
N GLN A 398 3.00 -5.66 -18.86
CA GLN A 398 3.66 -6.59 -19.78
C GLN A 398 3.03 -7.98 -19.78
N GLN A 399 2.32 -8.35 -18.71
CA GLN A 399 1.65 -9.65 -18.61
C GLN A 399 0.20 -9.63 -19.12
N VAL A 400 -0.35 -8.47 -19.50
CA VAL A 400 -1.75 -8.36 -19.95
C VAL A 400 -2.03 -9.21 -21.19
N GLU A 401 -1.11 -9.26 -22.15
CA GLU A 401 -1.23 -10.09 -23.35
C GLU A 401 -1.34 -11.59 -23.00
N ASP A 402 -0.54 -12.07 -22.04
CA ASP A 402 -0.64 -13.46 -21.57
C ASP A 402 -1.99 -13.72 -20.89
N VAL A 403 -2.49 -12.77 -20.10
CA VAL A 403 -3.81 -12.86 -19.45
C VAL A 403 -4.93 -12.90 -20.49
N LEU A 404 -4.88 -12.07 -21.53
CA LEU A 404 -5.83 -12.07 -22.64
C LEU A 404 -5.78 -13.38 -23.42
N ALA A 405 -4.58 -13.91 -23.68
CA ALA A 405 -4.40 -15.21 -24.34
C ALA A 405 -5.00 -16.36 -23.51
N LEU A 406 -4.88 -16.31 -22.17
CA LEU A 406 -5.51 -17.28 -21.28
C LEU A 406 -7.04 -17.12 -21.24
N ALA A 407 -7.53 -15.88 -21.28
CA ALA A 407 -8.97 -15.59 -21.36
C ALA A 407 -9.59 -16.13 -22.65
N ALA A 408 -8.89 -16.01 -23.78
CA ALA A 408 -9.31 -16.59 -25.06
C ALA A 408 -9.41 -18.13 -25.03
N GLN A 409 -8.68 -18.78 -24.11
CA GLN A 409 -8.75 -20.23 -23.86
C GLN A 409 -9.85 -20.63 -22.86
N GLY A 410 -10.61 -19.65 -22.33
CA GLY A 410 -11.76 -19.89 -21.46
C GLY A 410 -11.57 -19.53 -19.98
N ALA A 411 -10.42 -18.94 -19.60
CA ALA A 411 -10.25 -18.41 -18.25
C ALA A 411 -11.12 -17.18 -17.99
N TRP A 412 -11.59 -17.03 -16.76
CA TRP A 412 -12.28 -15.82 -16.36
C TRP A 412 -11.28 -14.76 -15.90
N VAL A 413 -11.36 -13.56 -16.46
CA VAL A 413 -10.42 -12.48 -16.14
C VAL A 413 -11.17 -11.19 -15.82
N ALA A 414 -10.66 -10.42 -14.86
CA ALA A 414 -11.27 -9.14 -14.49
C ALA A 414 -10.23 -8.15 -13.95
N GLY A 415 -10.49 -6.85 -14.14
CA GLY A 415 -9.61 -5.76 -13.70
C GLY A 415 -10.21 -4.95 -12.55
N GLN A 416 -9.34 -4.46 -11.65
CA GLN A 416 -9.76 -3.54 -10.58
C GLN A 416 -10.11 -2.16 -11.12
N THR A 417 -11.22 -1.60 -10.65
CA THR A 417 -11.63 -0.21 -10.84
C THR A 417 -12.07 0.42 -9.51
N GLY A 418 -12.38 1.72 -9.54
CA GLY A 418 -12.91 2.46 -8.39
C GLY A 418 -11.85 2.91 -7.38
N ASP A 419 -12.34 3.34 -6.21
CA ASP A 419 -11.52 3.94 -5.17
C ASP A 419 -10.49 2.96 -4.58
N GLY A 420 -9.22 3.39 -4.54
CA GLY A 420 -8.09 2.59 -4.09
C GLY A 420 -7.34 1.86 -5.20
N CYS A 421 -7.69 2.06 -6.48
CA CYS A 421 -6.86 1.66 -7.61
C CYS A 421 -5.82 2.76 -7.91
N TYR A 422 -4.61 2.62 -7.37
CA TYR A 422 -3.57 3.65 -7.47
C TYR A 422 -2.80 3.61 -8.80
N ASP A 423 -2.61 2.40 -9.33
CA ASP A 423 -2.01 2.18 -10.64
C ASP A 423 -2.93 1.28 -11.48
N PRO A 424 -3.79 1.88 -12.34
CA PRO A 424 -4.78 1.14 -13.11
C PRO A 424 -4.22 0.62 -14.44
N ALA A 425 -2.94 0.79 -14.77
CA ALA A 425 -2.44 0.62 -16.15
C ALA A 425 -2.80 -0.75 -16.77
N ALA A 426 -2.49 -1.85 -16.08
CA ALA A 426 -2.79 -3.21 -16.57
C ALA A 426 -4.30 -3.52 -16.54
N ALA A 427 -5.01 -3.10 -15.49
CA ALA A 427 -6.45 -3.30 -15.37
C ALA A 427 -7.22 -2.55 -16.47
N ALA A 428 -6.85 -1.29 -16.74
CA ALA A 428 -7.46 -0.46 -17.77
C ALA A 428 -7.26 -1.05 -19.18
N GLN A 429 -6.08 -1.62 -19.46
CA GLN A 429 -5.84 -2.34 -20.71
C GLN A 429 -6.78 -3.54 -20.83
N LEU A 430 -6.85 -4.42 -19.82
CA LEU A 430 -7.75 -5.57 -19.81
C LEU A 430 -9.22 -5.17 -20.04
N ILE A 431 -9.66 -4.09 -19.41
CA ILE A 431 -11.04 -3.57 -19.52
C ILE A 431 -11.31 -3.01 -20.91
N SER A 432 -10.32 -2.36 -21.54
CA SER A 432 -10.45 -1.85 -22.92
C SER A 432 -10.69 -2.96 -23.95
N HIS A 433 -10.29 -4.20 -23.64
CA HIS A 433 -10.59 -5.40 -24.42
C HIS A 433 -11.97 -6.02 -24.10
N GLY A 434 -12.80 -5.35 -23.30
CA GLY A 434 -14.19 -5.74 -23.02
C GLY A 434 -14.37 -6.71 -21.85
N HIS A 435 -13.34 -6.90 -21.02
CA HIS A 435 -13.42 -7.76 -19.85
C HIS A 435 -14.08 -7.06 -18.64
N PRO A 436 -14.70 -7.83 -17.72
CA PRO A 436 -15.32 -7.31 -16.51
C PRO A 436 -14.39 -6.47 -15.64
N SER A 437 -14.98 -5.54 -14.89
CA SER A 437 -14.29 -4.76 -13.87
C SER A 437 -15.13 -4.55 -12.63
N GLY A 438 -14.46 -4.21 -11.53
CA GLY A 438 -15.11 -3.83 -10.29
C GLY A 438 -14.10 -3.45 -9.21
N ASP A 439 -14.59 -2.93 -8.09
CA ASP A 439 -13.77 -2.78 -6.89
C ASP A 439 -13.40 -4.16 -6.30
N PRO A 440 -12.42 -4.25 -5.37
CA PRO A 440 -12.00 -5.54 -4.81
C PRO A 440 -13.12 -6.36 -4.17
N VAL A 441 -14.14 -5.72 -3.59
CA VAL A 441 -15.28 -6.41 -2.96
C VAL A 441 -16.19 -6.99 -4.04
N GLN A 442 -16.48 -6.23 -5.09
CA GLN A 442 -17.25 -6.69 -6.26
C GLN A 442 -16.55 -7.85 -6.98
N LEU A 443 -15.22 -7.80 -7.11
CA LEU A 443 -14.43 -8.89 -7.69
C LEU A 443 -14.52 -10.17 -6.84
N ALA A 444 -14.45 -10.06 -5.51
CA ALA A 444 -14.64 -11.20 -4.61
C ALA A 444 -16.05 -11.82 -4.71
N GLN A 445 -17.08 -10.98 -4.84
CA GLN A 445 -18.46 -11.42 -5.05
C GLN A 445 -18.62 -12.14 -6.39
N ALA A 446 -18.01 -11.64 -7.46
CA ALA A 446 -18.02 -12.30 -8.77
C ALA A 446 -17.32 -13.67 -8.75
N LEU A 447 -16.19 -13.78 -8.05
CA LEU A 447 -15.51 -15.07 -7.82
C LEU A 447 -16.41 -16.04 -7.04
N SER A 448 -17.04 -15.56 -5.97
CA SER A 448 -17.92 -16.36 -5.12
C SER A 448 -19.17 -16.80 -5.87
N ALA A 449 -19.76 -15.96 -6.71
CA ALA A 449 -20.91 -16.35 -7.54
C ALA A 449 -20.54 -17.42 -8.59
N ARG A 450 -19.28 -17.45 -9.03
CA ARG A 450 -18.79 -18.42 -10.02
C ARG A 450 -18.50 -19.79 -9.42
N TRP A 451 -17.99 -19.84 -8.19
CA TRP A 451 -17.50 -21.08 -7.57
C TRP A 451 -18.18 -21.48 -6.26
N GLY A 452 -18.94 -20.60 -5.61
CA GLY A 452 -19.64 -20.84 -4.35
C GLY A 452 -21.04 -21.42 -4.50
N GLY A 453 -21.26 -22.22 -5.55
CA GLY A 453 -22.54 -22.90 -5.84
C GLY A 453 -22.57 -24.33 -5.31
#